data_AF-A0A7Z9ZLQ1-F1
#
_entry.id   AF-A0A7Z9ZLQ1-F1
#
_cell.length_a   1.000
_cell.length_b   1.000
_cell.length_c   1.000
_cell.angle_alpha   90.00
_cell.angle_beta   90.00
_cell.angle_gamma   90.00
#
_symmetry.space_group_name_H-M   'P 1'
#
loop_
_entity.id
_entity.type
_entity.pdbx_description
1 polymer ?
#
loop_
_entity_poly.entity_id
_entity_poly.type
_entity_poly.pdbx_seq_one_letter_code
_entity_poly.pdbx_strand_id
1 'polypeptide(L)' 'MGLSTIDAPHAWGLSRGSPSVLIAVIDSGIDPAHPDLQAKIRTDIDYDFVGEDDVAEDECGHGTHVAGIAAADTDNGI' A
#
# COMPACT_ATOMS: atom_id res chain seq x y z
N MET A 1 6.62 0.01 16.72
CA MET A 1 5.60 -0.26 17.77
C MET A 1 4.26 -0.72 17.21
N GLY A 2 3.81 -0.30 16.01
CA GLY A 2 2.51 -0.71 15.46
C GLY A 2 2.37 -2.21 15.22
N LEU A 3 3.15 -2.77 14.29
CA LEU A 3 3.03 -4.18 13.84
C LEU A 3 3.23 -5.21 14.97
N SER A 4 4.12 -4.93 15.93
CA SER A 4 4.34 -5.80 17.09
C SER A 4 3.15 -5.81 18.06
N THR A 5 2.38 -4.71 18.15
CA THR A 5 1.23 -4.61 19.07
C THR A 5 0.05 -5.44 18.58
N ILE A 6 -0.07 -5.62 17.26
CA ILE A 6 -1.10 -6.47 16.64
C ILE A 6 -0.64 -7.92 16.41
N ASP A 7 0.50 -8.32 16.99
CA ASP A 7 1.13 -9.63 16.85
C ASP A 7 1.37 -10.07 15.38
N ALA A 8 1.62 -9.10 14.48
CA ALA A 8 1.88 -9.39 13.07
C ALA A 8 3.09 -10.32 12.84
N PRO A 9 4.22 -10.20 13.58
CA PRO A 9 5.36 -11.10 13.41
C PRO A 9 5.02 -12.58 13.64
N HIS A 10 4.13 -12.87 14.59
CA HIS A 10 3.66 -14.23 14.81
C HIS A 10 2.76 -14.70 13.66
N ALA A 11 1.82 -13.86 13.22
CA ALA A 11 0.95 -14.15 12.08
C ALA A 11 1.76 -14.46 10.79
N TRP A 12 2.85 -13.73 10.54
CA TRP A 12 3.73 -13.97 9.39
C TRP A 12 4.45 -15.32 9.42
N GLY A 13 4.57 -15.95 10.60
CA GLY A 13 5.04 -17.33 10.74
C GLY A 13 4.02 -18.37 10.28
N LEU A 14 2.74 -18.01 10.22
CA LEU A 14 1.65 -18.86 9.72
C LEU A 14 1.36 -18.60 8.23
N SER A 15 1.30 -17.32 7.83
CA SER A 15 1.12 -16.90 6.44
C SER A 15 1.62 -15.47 6.23
N ARG A 16 2.23 -15.21 5.08
CA ARG A 16 2.62 -13.86 4.64
C ARG A 16 1.61 -13.23 3.67
N GLY A 17 0.42 -13.83 3.57
CA GLY A 17 -0.61 -13.42 2.63
C GLY A 17 -0.44 -14.08 1.25
N SER A 18 -1.18 -13.56 0.27
CA SER A 18 -1.18 -14.04 -1.11
C SER A 18 -1.16 -12.84 -2.06
N PRO A 19 -0.37 -12.87 -3.15
CA PRO A 19 -0.44 -11.85 -4.21
C PRO A 19 -1.81 -11.75 -4.88
N SER A 20 -2.70 -12.71 -4.67
CA SER A 20 -4.07 -12.68 -5.19
C SER A 20 -5.03 -11.81 -4.36
N VAL A 21 -4.63 -11.39 -3.15
CA VAL A 21 -5.45 -10.51 -2.31
C VAL A 21 -5.18 -9.08 -2.72
N LEU A 22 -6.23 -8.40 -3.20
CA LEU A 22 -6.18 -6.97 -3.53
C LEU A 22 -6.74 -6.15 -2.36
N ILE A 23 -6.07 -5.04 -2.06
CA ILE A 23 -6.47 -4.05 -1.05
C ILE A 23 -6.67 -2.73 -1.78
N ALA A 24 -7.87 -2.15 -1.70
CA ALA A 24 -8.12 -0.79 -2.19
C ALA A 24 -7.98 0.19 -1.03
N VAL A 25 -7.11 1.18 -1.17
CA VAL A 25 -6.93 2.27 -0.22
C VAL A 25 -7.65 3.50 -0.78
N ILE A 26 -8.81 3.82 -0.20
CA ILE A 26 -9.60 5.00 -0.61
C ILE A 26 -9.15 6.18 0.27
N ASP A 27 -8.23 6.97 -0.24
CA ASP A 27 -7.55 8.04 0.52
C ASP A 27 -7.12 9.19 -0.42
N SER A 28 -6.07 9.95 -0.10
CA SER A 28 -5.57 11.09 -0.86
C SER A 28 -4.81 10.75 -2.15
N GLY A 29 -4.79 9.47 -2.55
CA GLY A 29 -3.99 8.95 -3.66
C GLY A 29 -2.84 8.05 -3.20
N ILE A 30 -1.95 7.72 -4.13
CA ILE A 30 -0.73 6.93 -3.89
C ILE A 30 0.44 7.53 -4.69
N ASP A 31 1.66 7.54 -4.14
CA ASP A 31 2.89 7.75 -4.91
C ASP A 31 3.26 6.45 -5.66
N PRO A 32 3.08 6.37 -6.99
CA PRO A 32 3.35 5.16 -7.76
C PRO A 32 4.85 4.85 -7.89
N ALA A 33 5.72 5.81 -7.60
CA ALA A 33 7.17 5.67 -7.64
C ALA A 33 7.79 5.39 -6.26
N HIS A 34 6.98 5.30 -5.19
CA HIS A 34 7.50 5.06 -3.86
C HIS A 34 8.25 3.72 -3.82
N PRO A 35 9.53 3.69 -3.38
CA PRO A 35 10.38 2.52 -3.49
C PRO A 35 9.81 1.25 -2.84
N ASP A 36 9.12 1.39 -1.71
CA ASP A 36 8.48 0.27 -0.98
C ASP A 36 7.10 -0.13 -1.51
N LEU A 37 6.52 0.61 -2.46
CA LEU A 37 5.13 0.40 -2.91
C LEU A 37 5.01 0.18 -4.42
N GLN A 38 5.91 0.68 -5.25
CA GLN A 38 5.83 0.58 -6.72
C GLN A 38 5.61 -0.85 -7.24
N ALA A 39 6.10 -1.87 -6.53
CA ALA A 39 5.94 -3.29 -6.89
C ALA A 39 4.61 -3.91 -6.39
N LYS A 40 3.83 -3.16 -5.61
CA LYS A 40 2.58 -3.60 -4.96
C LYS A 40 1.34 -2.90 -5.51
N ILE A 41 1.51 -1.74 -6.14
CA ILE A 41 0.42 -0.92 -6.66
C ILE A 41 -0.10 -1.50 -7.98
N ARG A 42 -1.42 -1.41 -8.17
CA ARG A 42 -2.11 -1.80 -9.40
C ARG A 42 -2.73 -0.57 -10.04
N THR A 43 -1.87 0.26 -10.64
CA THR A 43 -2.27 1.51 -11.30
C THR A 43 -3.24 1.31 -12.47
N ASP A 44 -3.35 0.09 -13.01
CA ASP A 44 -4.30 -0.26 -14.06
C ASP A 44 -5.77 -0.36 -13.60
N ILE A 45 -6.01 -0.35 -12.28
CA ILE A 45 -7.35 -0.38 -11.67
C ILE A 45 -7.54 0.69 -10.58
N ASP A 46 -6.60 1.62 -10.45
CA ASP A 46 -6.73 2.79 -9.57
C ASP A 46 -7.66 3.84 -10.19
N TYR A 47 -8.25 4.70 -9.36
CA TYR A 47 -9.17 5.74 -9.80
C TYR A 47 -9.14 6.95 -8.86
N ASP A 48 -9.06 8.15 -9.43
CA ASP A 48 -9.23 9.41 -8.74
C ASP A 48 -10.66 9.95 -8.90
N PHE A 49 -11.42 9.98 -7.81
CA PHE A 49 -12.77 10.54 -7.78
C PHE A 49 -12.81 12.07 -7.74
N VAL A 50 -11.69 12.75 -7.46
CA VAL A 50 -11.59 14.21 -7.43
C VAL A 50 -11.30 14.74 -8.84
N GLY A 51 -10.34 14.14 -9.54
CA GLY A 51 -9.98 14.45 -10.93
C GLY A 51 -10.86 13.76 -11.98
N GLU A 52 -11.63 12.74 -11.59
CA GLU A 52 -12.45 11.89 -12.46
C GLU A 52 -11.64 11.13 -13.53
N ASP A 53 -10.42 10.69 -13.20
CA ASP A 53 -9.53 9.93 -14.08
C ASP A 53 -8.86 8.73 -13.37
N ASP A 54 -8.03 7.99 -14.10
CA ASP A 54 -7.33 6.80 -13.59
C ASP A 54 -5.96 7.17 -12.95
N VAL A 55 -5.72 8.46 -12.64
CA VAL A 55 -4.44 8.97 -12.13
C VAL A 55 -4.58 9.39 -10.66
N ALA A 56 -4.62 8.41 -9.76
CA ALA A 56 -4.74 8.60 -8.32
C ALA A 56 -3.41 8.99 -7.63
N GLU A 57 -2.75 10.05 -8.10
CA GLU A 57 -1.49 10.55 -7.52
C GLU A 57 -1.72 11.14 -6.11
N ASP A 58 -0.82 10.86 -5.17
CA ASP A 58 -0.95 11.39 -3.80
C ASP A 58 -0.42 12.82 -3.66
N GLU A 59 -1.31 13.78 -3.48
CA GLU A 59 -0.94 15.19 -3.26
C GLU A 59 -0.78 15.55 -1.75
N CYS A 60 -1.20 14.68 -0.84
CA CYS A 60 -1.19 14.94 0.61
C CYS A 60 -0.15 14.11 1.38
N GLY A 61 0.19 12.92 0.89
CA GLY A 61 1.07 11.94 1.54
C GLY A 61 0.35 10.99 2.51
N HIS A 62 -0.93 11.21 2.82
CA HIS A 62 -1.67 10.39 3.77
C HIS A 62 -1.98 9.01 3.19
N GLY A 63 -2.45 8.94 1.94
CA GLY A 63 -2.75 7.68 1.26
C GLY A 63 -1.51 6.80 1.07
N THR A 64 -0.39 7.39 0.66
CA THR A 64 0.90 6.69 0.57
C THR A 64 1.35 6.14 1.92
N HIS A 65 1.22 6.92 2.99
CA HIS A 65 1.55 6.46 4.34
C HIS A 65 0.65 5.31 4.81
N VAL A 66 -0.66 5.39 4.54
CA VAL A 66 -1.62 4.32 4.87
C VAL A 66 -1.31 3.05 4.08
N ALA A 67 -1.02 3.16 2.78
CA ALA A 67 -0.63 2.03 1.94
C ALA A 67 0.68 1.38 2.41
N GLY A 68 1.65 2.19 2.87
CA GLY A 68 2.88 1.70 3.50
C GLY A 68 2.62 0.80 4.71
N ILE A 69 1.69 1.19 5.59
CA ILE A 69 1.29 0.37 6.74
C ILE A 69 0.62 -0.94 6.29
N ALA A 70 -0.21 -0.86 5.23
CA ALA A 70 -1.01 -1.99 4.78
C ALA A 70 -0.18 -3.05 4.03
N ALA A 71 0.73 -2.65 3.14
CA ALA A 71 1.30 -3.55 2.15
C ALA A 71 2.70 -3.18 1.64
N ALA A 72 3.48 -2.34 2.35
CA ALA A 72 4.87 -2.07 1.96
C ALA A 72 5.66 -3.36 1.69
N ASP A 73 6.56 -3.30 0.72
CA ASP A 73 7.45 -4.41 0.42
C ASP A 73 8.36 -4.71 1.61
N THR A 74 8.69 -5.98 1.77
CA THR A 74 9.52 -6.46 2.88
C THR A 74 10.91 -6.81 2.37
N ASP A 75 11.95 -6.55 3.17
CA ASP A 75 13.32 -6.97 2.91
C ASP A 75 13.92 -6.40 1.59
N ASN A 76 13.44 -5.24 1.12
CA ASN A 76 13.94 -4.59 -0.11
C ASN A 76 15.18 -3.69 0.11
N GLY A 77 15.62 -3.51 1.36
CA GLY A 77 16.91 -2.90 1.70
C GLY A 77 16.99 -1.38 1.55
N ILE A 78 15.84 -0.71 1.59
CA ILE A 78 15.71 0.75 1.49
C ILE A 78 15.53 1.37 2.89
#